data_AF-N9GRI1-F1
#
_entry.id   AF-N9GRI1-F1
#
_cell.length_a   1.000
_cell.length_b   1.000
_cell.length_c   1.000
_cell.angle_alpha   90.00
_cell.angle_beta   90.00
_cell.angle_gamma   90.00
#
_symmetry.space_group_name_H-M   'P 1'
#
loop_
_entity.id
_entity.type
_entity.pdbx_description
1 polymer ?
#
loop_
_entity_poly.entity_id
_entity_poly.type
_entity_poly.pdbx_seq_one_letter_code
_entity_poly.pdbx_strand_id
1 'polypeptide(L)'
;MTTNIDDRNPTPDLAEDNAFFPSPYSLSQYTAPKTDYYGTTYPNPYQGDKKILMIATDERYILMQNEKFFSTGNHPIEMLLPMFHLDNAGFAFDVATLSGNLMCA
;
A
#
# COMPACT_ATOMS: atom_id res chain seq x y z
N MET A 1 -3.46 22.59 -13.42
CA MET A 1 -4.61 21.72 -13.74
C MET A 1 -5.30 21.40 -12.44
N THR A 2 -6.52 21.90 -12.21
CA THR A 2 -7.32 21.50 -11.04
C THR A 2 -7.91 20.12 -11.33
N THR A 3 -7.53 19.11 -10.55
CA THR A 3 -8.12 17.78 -10.63
C THR A 3 -9.61 17.88 -10.32
N ASN A 4 -10.47 17.45 -11.23
CA ASN A 4 -11.90 17.36 -10.95
C ASN A 4 -12.13 16.19 -9.98
N ILE A 5 -12.40 16.51 -8.71
CA ILE A 5 -12.56 15.50 -7.66
C ILE A 5 -13.79 14.61 -7.86
N ASP A 6 -14.75 15.03 -8.69
CA ASP A 6 -15.95 14.24 -8.99
C ASP A 6 -15.78 13.32 -10.20
N ASP A 7 -14.60 13.32 -10.84
CA ASP A 7 -14.33 12.46 -11.99
C ASP A 7 -14.27 10.97 -11.59
N ARG A 8 -15.13 10.18 -12.21
CA ARG A 8 -15.28 8.74 -11.97
C ARG A 8 -14.54 7.89 -13.00
N ASN A 9 -13.90 8.50 -13.99
CA ASN A 9 -13.08 7.76 -14.94
C ASN A 9 -11.74 7.37 -14.30
N PRO A 10 -11.29 6.12 -14.45
CA PRO A 10 -9.95 5.71 -14.04
C PRO A 10 -8.87 6.58 -14.70
N THR A 11 -7.84 6.93 -13.94
CA THR A 11 -6.76 7.81 -14.44
C THR A 11 -5.72 6.94 -15.15
N PRO A 12 -5.33 7.22 -16.41
CA PRO A 12 -4.30 6.44 -17.09
C PRO A 12 -2.97 6.44 -16.32
N ASP A 13 -2.35 5.27 -16.20
CA ASP A 13 -0.96 5.14 -15.76
C ASP A 13 -0.05 5.20 -16.98
N LEU A 14 0.84 6.20 -17.03
CA LEU A 14 1.72 6.41 -18.18
C LEU A 14 2.92 5.45 -18.22
N ALA A 15 3.13 4.68 -17.14
CA ALA A 15 4.23 3.72 -17.07
C ALA A 15 3.91 2.38 -17.76
N GLU A 16 2.63 2.09 -18.06
CA GLU A 16 2.20 0.81 -18.62
C GLU A 16 1.05 0.96 -19.61
N ASP A 17 1.01 0.10 -20.63
CA ASP A 17 -0.03 0.15 -21.65
C ASP A 17 -1.38 -0.32 -21.10
N ASN A 18 -2.45 0.39 -21.47
CA ASN A 18 -3.82 0.08 -21.05
C ASN A 18 -3.99 -0.12 -19.51
N ALA A 19 -3.15 0.57 -18.72
CA ALA A 19 -3.17 0.55 -17.27
C ALA A 19 -3.79 1.81 -16.69
N PHE A 20 -4.50 1.65 -15.55
CA PHE A 20 -5.22 2.76 -14.93
C PHE A 20 -5.10 2.72 -13.41
N PHE A 21 -4.84 3.89 -12.82
CA PHE A 21 -5.04 4.17 -11.40
C PHE A 21 -6.54 4.31 -11.08
N PRO A 22 -6.92 4.30 -9.78
CA PRO A 22 -8.26 4.67 -9.37
C PRO A 22 -8.67 6.06 -9.88
N SER A 23 -9.99 6.30 -9.99
CA SER A 23 -10.51 7.60 -10.42
C SER A 23 -10.28 8.69 -9.36
N PRO A 24 -10.21 9.97 -9.75
CA PRO A 24 -10.13 11.08 -8.78
C PRO A 24 -11.22 11.03 -7.69
N TYR A 25 -12.47 10.69 -8.06
CA TYR A 25 -13.56 10.49 -7.13
C TYR A 25 -13.29 9.36 -6.14
N SER A 26 -12.89 8.18 -6.61
CA SER A 26 -12.59 7.05 -5.72
C SER A 26 -11.46 7.38 -4.74
N LEU A 27 -10.40 8.08 -5.18
CA LEU A 27 -9.33 8.55 -4.30
C LEU A 27 -9.83 9.51 -3.23
N SER A 28 -10.76 10.42 -3.58
CA SER A 28 -11.35 11.36 -2.62
C SER A 28 -12.16 10.68 -1.50
N GLN A 29 -12.73 9.50 -1.77
CA GLN A 29 -13.57 8.76 -0.82
C GLN A 29 -12.78 7.75 0.00
N TYR A 30 -11.74 7.14 -0.59
CA TYR A 30 -11.07 5.98 0.00
C TYR A 30 -9.62 6.24 0.38
N THR A 31 -9.10 7.44 0.14
CA THR A 31 -7.76 7.84 0.59
C THR A 31 -7.82 9.13 1.38
N ALA A 32 -6.86 9.34 2.26
CA ALA A 32 -6.75 10.53 3.07
C ALA A 32 -5.27 10.93 3.24
N PRO A 33 -4.97 12.23 3.42
CA PRO A 33 -3.61 12.67 3.68
C PRO A 33 -3.08 12.25 5.06
N LYS A 34 -3.95 11.78 5.96
CA LYS A 34 -3.61 11.30 7.30
C LYS A 34 -4.44 10.06 7.63
N THR A 35 -3.85 9.15 8.39
CA THR A 35 -4.56 8.02 8.99
C THR A 35 -5.34 8.47 10.24
N ASP A 36 -6.17 7.58 10.75
CA ASP A 36 -6.87 7.71 12.03
C ASP A 36 -6.03 7.25 13.23
N TYR A 37 -4.72 7.02 13.04
CA TYR A 37 -3.83 6.63 14.13
C TYR A 37 -3.80 7.70 15.24
N TYR A 38 -4.23 7.31 16.43
CA TYR A 38 -4.43 8.20 17.58
C TYR A 38 -3.36 8.03 18.68
N GLY A 39 -2.25 7.35 18.38
CA GLY A 39 -1.19 7.09 19.35
C GLY A 39 -1.35 5.74 20.07
N THR A 40 -0.22 5.09 20.36
CA THR A 40 -0.15 3.89 21.19
C THR A 40 1.14 3.90 22.02
N THR A 41 1.13 3.22 23.16
CA THR A 41 2.29 3.09 24.04
C THR A 41 2.47 1.62 24.41
N TYR A 42 3.68 1.10 24.22
CA TYR A 42 4.06 -0.25 24.62
C TYR A 42 5.02 -0.18 25.81
N PRO A 43 4.53 -0.23 27.06
CA PRO A 43 5.37 -0.01 28.25
C PRO A 43 6.43 -1.10 28.45
N ASN A 44 6.20 -2.29 27.89
CA ASN A 44 7.15 -3.42 27.94
C ASN A 44 7.38 -3.93 26.51
N PRO A 45 8.20 -3.23 25.69
CA PRO A 45 8.52 -3.69 24.34
C PRO A 45 9.32 -4.98 24.40
N TYR A 46 9.15 -5.83 23.40
CA TYR A 46 9.95 -7.02 23.21
C TYR A 46 11.44 -6.67 23.06
N GLN A 47 12.31 -7.40 23.77
CA GLN A 47 13.77 -7.17 23.79
C GLN A 47 14.56 -8.38 23.26
N GLY A 48 13.88 -9.35 22.65
CA GLY A 48 14.55 -10.52 22.08
C GLY A 48 14.92 -10.33 20.62
N ASP A 49 15.23 -11.43 19.94
CA ASP A 49 15.81 -11.46 18.59
C ASP A 49 14.80 -11.91 17.50
N LYS A 50 13.56 -12.22 17.88
CA LYS A 50 12.52 -12.59 16.93
C LYS A 50 12.16 -11.43 16.02
N LYS A 51 11.91 -11.77 14.76
CA LYS A 51 11.50 -10.85 13.71
C LYS A 51 10.16 -11.27 13.10
N ILE A 52 9.54 -10.33 12.38
CA ILE A 52 8.38 -10.58 11.55
C ILE A 52 8.82 -10.64 10.09
N LEU A 53 8.44 -11.72 9.41
CA LEU A 53 8.60 -11.83 7.96
C LEU A 53 7.37 -11.24 7.28
N MET A 54 7.55 -10.15 6.54
CA MET A 54 6.51 -9.59 5.69
C MET A 54 6.70 -10.10 4.26
N ILE A 55 5.66 -10.74 3.72
CA ILE A 55 5.61 -11.15 2.31
C ILE A 55 4.76 -10.12 1.57
N ALA A 56 5.40 -9.33 0.72
CA ALA A 56 4.77 -8.25 -0.05
C ALA A 56 4.58 -8.67 -1.52
N THR A 57 3.66 -8.00 -2.23
CA THR A 57 3.57 -8.17 -3.69
C THR A 57 4.71 -7.43 -4.40
N ASP A 58 5.26 -8.06 -5.44
CA ASP A 58 6.22 -7.52 -6.40
C ASP A 58 5.58 -7.21 -7.77
N GLU A 59 4.27 -7.45 -7.93
CA GLU A 59 3.52 -7.15 -9.15
C GLU A 59 2.53 -6.02 -8.93
N ARG A 60 2.56 -5.04 -9.83
CA ARG A 60 1.75 -3.80 -9.78
C ARG A 60 0.46 -3.92 -10.58
N TYR A 61 0.49 -4.63 -11.70
CA TYR A 61 -0.57 -4.58 -12.70
C TYR A 61 -1.42 -5.84 -12.67
N ILE A 62 -2.66 -5.70 -12.24
CA ILE A 62 -3.63 -6.80 -12.25
C ILE A 62 -4.48 -6.72 -13.51
N LEU A 63 -4.43 -7.77 -14.33
CA LEU A 63 -5.26 -7.90 -15.53
C LEU A 63 -6.73 -8.12 -15.13
N MET A 64 -7.60 -7.24 -15.61
CA MET A 64 -9.04 -7.30 -15.36
C MET A 64 -9.76 -8.07 -16.48
N GLN A 65 -11.01 -8.46 -16.23
CA GLN A 65 -11.83 -9.19 -17.21
C GLN A 65 -12.07 -8.44 -18.53
N ASN A 66 -11.94 -7.11 -18.52
CA ASN A 66 -12.08 -6.26 -19.69
C ASN A 66 -10.72 -5.97 -20.37
N GLU A 67 -9.71 -6.78 -20.08
CA GLU A 67 -8.37 -6.73 -20.67
C GLU A 67 -7.58 -5.45 -20.36
N LYS A 68 -8.03 -4.67 -19.37
CA LYS A 68 -7.31 -3.50 -18.83
C LYS A 68 -6.50 -3.89 -17.60
N PHE A 69 -5.39 -3.20 -17.39
CA PHE A 69 -4.62 -3.33 -16.15
C PHE A 69 -5.10 -2.34 -15.09
N PHE A 70 -5.25 -2.83 -13.87
CA PHE A 70 -5.36 -1.97 -12.70
C PHE A 70 -3.98 -1.75 -12.09
N SER A 71 -3.55 -0.48 -12.01
CA SER A 71 -2.31 -0.07 -11.37
C SER A 71 -2.53 -0.03 -9.86
N THR A 72 -2.02 -1.04 -9.16
CA THR A 72 -2.23 -1.29 -7.74
C THR A 72 -0.93 -1.67 -7.04
N GLY A 73 -0.98 -2.22 -5.83
CA GLY A 73 0.19 -2.63 -5.08
C GLY A 73 -0.15 -2.92 -3.63
N ASN A 74 0.87 -2.99 -2.77
CA ASN A 74 0.64 -3.11 -1.34
C ASN A 74 -0.02 -1.81 -0.83
N HIS A 75 -1.20 -1.91 -0.21
CA HIS A 75 -1.88 -0.73 0.32
C HIS A 75 -1.07 -0.13 1.49
N PRO A 76 -0.57 1.11 1.39
CA PRO A 76 0.45 1.61 2.31
C PRO A 76 -0.05 1.71 3.75
N ILE A 77 -1.34 1.98 3.96
CA ILE A 77 -1.90 2.01 5.32
C ILE A 77 -2.04 0.61 5.92
N GLU A 78 -2.46 -0.36 5.12
CA GLU A 78 -2.63 -1.74 5.59
C GLU A 78 -1.30 -2.41 5.88
N MET A 79 -0.26 -2.01 5.15
CA MET A 79 1.10 -2.50 5.36
C MET A 79 1.79 -1.75 6.52
N LEU A 80 1.89 -0.42 6.44
CA LEU A 80 2.77 0.34 7.32
C LEU A 80 2.18 0.59 8.70
N LEU A 81 0.85 0.66 8.86
CA LEU A 81 0.27 0.92 10.18
C LEU A 81 0.46 -0.26 11.13
N PRO A 82 0.18 -1.53 10.75
CA PRO A 82 0.52 -2.68 11.58
C PRO A 82 2.03 -2.81 11.82
N MET A 83 2.86 -2.56 10.80
CA MET A 83 4.32 -2.57 10.97
C MET A 83 4.77 -1.55 12.01
N PHE A 84 4.21 -0.34 11.97
CA PHE A 84 4.52 0.72 12.93
C PHE A 84 4.15 0.32 14.36
N HIS A 85 3.02 -0.36 14.57
CA HIS A 85 2.64 -0.89 15.88
C HIS A 85 3.64 -1.94 16.39
N LEU A 86 4.08 -2.85 15.53
CA LEU A 86 4.96 -3.96 15.88
C LEU A 86 6.42 -3.51 16.06
N ASP A 87 6.87 -2.54 15.26
CA ASP A 87 8.17 -1.88 15.42
C ASP A 87 8.25 -1.17 16.79
N ASN A 88 7.23 -0.38 17.14
CA ASN A 88 7.12 0.24 18.46
C ASN A 88 7.00 -0.78 19.60
N ALA A 89 6.50 -1.99 19.32
CA ALA A 89 6.48 -3.09 20.27
C ALA A 89 7.81 -3.86 20.36
N GLY A 90 8.84 -3.47 19.61
CA GLY A 90 10.19 -4.01 19.67
C GLY A 90 10.52 -5.12 18.66
N PHE A 91 9.70 -5.30 17.62
CA PHE A 91 9.96 -6.32 16.59
C PHE A 91 10.60 -5.71 15.34
N ALA A 92 11.70 -6.30 14.89
CA ALA A 92 12.28 -5.99 13.58
C ALA A 92 11.58 -6.78 12.46
N PHE A 93 11.75 -6.30 11.23
CA PHE A 93 11.13 -6.88 10.04
C PHE A 93 12.19 -7.36 9.04
N ASP A 94 11.91 -8.49 8.41
CA ASP A 94 12.52 -8.87 7.13
C ASP A 94 11.41 -8.87 6.07
N VAL A 95 11.70 -8.33 4.88
CA VAL A 95 10.73 -8.21 3.78
C VAL A 95 11.14 -9.12 2.64
N ALA A 96 10.19 -9.89 2.13
CA ALA A 96 10.37 -10.79 1.01
C ALA A 96 9.27 -10.61 -0.03
N THR A 97 9.63 -10.86 -1.28
CA THR A 97 8.72 -11.01 -2.41
C THR A 97 9.00 -12.37 -3.05
N LEU A 98 8.09 -12.88 -3.88
CA LEU A 98 8.25 -14.22 -4.46
C LEU A 98 9.47 -14.30 -5.39
N SER A 99 9.72 -13.23 -6.15
CA SER A 99 10.82 -13.17 -7.12
C SER A 99 12.12 -12.53 -6.58
N GLY A 100 12.04 -11.81 -5.46
CA GLY A 100 13.14 -10.97 -4.98
C GLY A 100 13.20 -9.58 -5.65
N ASN A 101 12.25 -9.27 -6.54
CA ASN A 101 12.06 -7.92 -7.05
C ASN A 101 11.58 -6.97 -5.94
N LEU A 102 11.74 -5.67 -6.19
CA LEU A 102 11.24 -4.63 -5.29
C LEU A 102 9.72 -4.77 -5.10
N MET A 103 9.25 -4.59 -3.87
CA MET A 103 7.81 -4.53 -3.61
C MET A 103 7.20 -3.33 -4.32
N CYS A 104 5.99 -3.49 -4.87
CA CYS A 104 5.24 -2.40 -5.47
C CYS A 104 4.39 -1.66 -4.42
N ALA A 105 4.18 -0.36 -4.66
CA ALA A 105 3.33 0.51 -3.86
C ALA A 105 2.18 1.06 -4.69
#